data_AF-A0A2G9S3G1-F1
#
_entry.id   AF-A0A2G9S3G1-F1
#
_cell.length_a   1.000
_cell.length_b   1.000
_cell.length_c   1.000
_cell.angle_alpha   90.00
_cell.angle_beta   90.00
_cell.angle_gamma   90.00
#
_symmetry.space_group_name_H-M   'P 1'
#
loop_
_entity.id
_entity.type
_entity.pdbx_description
1 polymer ?
#
loop_
_entity_poly.entity_id
_entity_poly.type
_entity_poly.pdbx_seq_one_letter_code
_entity_poly.pdbx_strand_id
1 'polypeptide(L)'
;MLKRVEPLRNELQKLEDDAKENQAKANEVEQMIRDLEASIARYKEEYAVLISEAQAIKADLAAVEAKVNRSTALLKSLSAERERWEKTSETFKNQMSTIAGDCLLSAAFIAYAGYFDQQMRQNLFTTWSHHLQQANIQFRTDIARTEYLSNADERLRWQASSLPADDLCTENAIMLKRFNRYILSIQ
;
A
#
# COMPACT_ATOMS: atom_id res chain seq x y z
N MET A 1 49.30 55.39 82.99
CA MET A 1 48.16 55.05 82.09
C MET A 1 48.56 54.77 80.63
N LEU A 2 49.83 54.97 80.22
CA LEU A 2 50.25 54.77 78.82
C LEU A 2 50.44 53.29 78.38
N LYS A 3 50.71 52.34 79.28
CA LYS A 3 50.96 50.92 78.92
C LYS A 3 49.74 50.11 78.46
N ARG A 4 48.52 50.65 78.57
CA ARG A 4 47.27 49.94 78.18
C ARG A 4 46.76 50.32 76.79
N VAL A 5 47.32 51.36 76.17
CA VAL A 5 46.77 51.97 74.94
C VAL A 5 47.52 51.50 73.68
N GLU A 6 48.83 51.26 73.77
CA GLU A 6 49.63 50.69 72.66
C GLU A 6 49.16 49.33 72.14
N PRO A 7 48.85 48.32 72.99
CA PRO A 7 48.38 47.03 72.49
C PRO A 7 47.02 47.14 71.79
N LEU A 8 46.10 47.96 72.31
CA LEU A 8 44.82 48.23 71.64
C LEU A 8 45.01 48.95 70.30
N ARG A 9 45.97 49.86 70.20
CA ARG A 9 46.25 50.61 68.95
C ARG A 9 46.86 49.72 67.87
N ASN A 10 47.76 48.81 68.25
CA ASN A 10 48.32 47.80 67.34
C ASN A 10 47.27 46.77 66.91
N GLU A 11 46.36 46.39 67.80
CA GLU A 11 45.25 45.47 67.49
C GLU A 11 44.25 46.13 66.54
N LEU A 12 43.96 47.42 66.73
CA LEU A 12 43.08 48.20 65.85
C LEU A 12 43.70 48.39 64.46
N GLN A 13 45.01 48.65 64.38
CA GLN A 13 45.74 48.71 63.11
C GLN A 13 45.71 47.36 62.37
N LYS A 14 45.92 46.25 63.08
CA LYS A 14 45.82 44.89 62.52
C LYS A 14 44.44 44.59 61.96
N LEU A 15 43.39 44.92 62.72
CA LEU A 15 42.01 44.72 62.29
C LEU A 15 41.66 45.60 61.08
N GLU A 16 42.20 46.82 60.98
CA GLU A 16 42.04 47.67 59.79
C GLU A 16 42.75 47.11 58.56
N ASP A 17 43.95 46.57 58.73
CA ASP A 17 44.71 45.94 57.64
C ASP A 17 44.04 44.63 57.18
N ASP A 18 43.62 43.78 58.13
CA ASP A 18 42.87 42.54 57.85
C ASP A 18 41.52 42.85 57.17
N ALA A 19 40.83 43.91 57.61
CA ALA A 19 39.58 44.35 56.97
C ALA A 19 39.82 44.84 55.53
N LYS A 20 40.91 45.57 55.27
CA LYS A 20 41.31 45.97 53.90
C LYS A 20 41.64 44.79 53.02
N GLU A 21 42.41 43.82 53.52
CA GLU A 21 42.76 42.62 52.77
C GLU A 21 41.51 41.78 52.45
N ASN A 22 40.61 41.63 53.43
CA ASN A 22 39.37 40.89 53.25
C ASN A 22 38.41 41.62 52.27
N GLN A 23 38.38 42.95 52.30
CA GLN A 23 37.64 43.76 51.32
C GLN A 23 38.21 43.62 49.91
N ALA A 24 39.53 43.57 49.75
CA ALA A 24 40.18 43.37 48.45
C ALA A 24 39.84 41.98 47.88
N LYS A 25 39.92 40.92 48.70
CA LYS A 25 39.52 39.56 48.32
C LYS A 25 38.04 39.47 47.97
N ALA A 26 37.17 40.13 48.74
CA ALA A 26 35.74 40.18 48.45
C ALA A 26 35.46 40.82 47.08
N ASN A 27 36.13 41.93 46.76
CA ASN A 27 35.98 42.59 45.47
C ASN A 27 36.49 41.71 44.31
N GLU A 28 37.58 40.97 44.51
CA GLU A 28 38.14 40.06 43.49
C GLU A 28 37.19 38.89 43.20
N VAL A 29 36.61 38.31 44.26
CA VAL A 29 35.59 37.27 44.14
C VAL A 29 34.31 37.81 43.50
N GLU A 30 33.85 39.01 43.86
CA GLU A 30 32.69 39.65 43.21
C GLU A 30 32.93 39.88 41.71
N GLN A 31 34.13 40.30 41.32
CA GLN A 31 34.47 40.49 39.91
C GLN A 31 34.46 39.15 39.17
N MET A 32 35.00 38.10 39.77
CA MET A 32 34.99 36.76 39.19
C MET A 32 33.58 36.19 39.05
N ILE A 33 32.69 36.44 40.03
CA ILE A 33 31.28 36.08 39.94
C ILE A 33 30.62 36.79 38.75
N ARG A 34 30.85 38.10 38.58
CA ARG A 34 30.28 38.86 37.45
C ARG A 34 30.75 38.32 36.09
N ASP A 35 32.03 37.99 35.96
CA ASP A 35 32.58 37.47 34.70
C ASP A 35 32.02 36.07 34.38
N LEU A 36 31.84 35.23 35.40
CA LEU A 36 31.20 33.92 35.26
C LEU A 36 29.71 34.05 34.91
N GLU A 37 28.98 34.96 35.55
CA GLU A 37 27.57 35.24 35.24
C GLU A 37 27.39 35.72 33.80
N ALA A 38 28.26 36.62 33.33
CA ALA A 38 28.26 37.08 31.94
C ALA A 38 28.55 35.94 30.96
N SER A 39 29.51 35.06 31.29
CA SER A 39 29.84 33.88 30.47
C SER A 39 28.68 32.89 30.42
N ILE A 40 28.02 32.62 31.56
CA ILE A 40 26.83 31.76 31.63
C ILE A 40 25.69 32.34 30.81
N ALA A 41 25.46 33.65 30.87
CA ALA A 41 24.44 34.30 30.06
C ALA A 41 24.70 34.11 28.56
N ARG A 42 25.95 34.32 28.11
CA ARG A 42 26.33 34.09 26.71
C ARG A 42 26.12 32.65 26.26
N TYR A 43 26.58 31.67 27.06
CA TYR A 43 26.41 30.26 26.71
C TYR A 43 24.95 29.82 26.72
N LYS A 44 24.09 30.40 27.58
CA LYS A 44 22.66 30.14 27.53
C LYS A 44 22.02 30.61 26.23
N GLU A 45 22.41 31.79 25.74
CA GLU A 45 21.94 32.33 24.45
C GLU A 45 22.37 31.42 23.29
N GLU A 46 23.67 31.08 23.21
CA GLU A 46 24.21 30.18 22.18
C GLU A 46 23.54 28.79 22.22
N TYR A 47 23.33 28.25 23.42
CA TYR A 47 22.66 26.97 23.60
C TYR A 47 21.19 27.00 23.16
N ALA A 48 20.48 28.11 23.43
CA ALA A 48 19.10 28.29 22.98
C ALA A 48 19.02 28.29 21.44
N VAL A 49 19.94 28.98 20.75
CA VAL A 49 20.02 28.98 19.29
C VAL A 49 20.28 27.57 18.76
N LEU A 50 21.27 26.86 19.31
CA LEU A 50 21.59 25.49 18.89
C LEU A 50 20.43 24.51 19.11
N ILE A 51 19.68 24.64 20.20
CA ILE A 51 18.48 23.83 20.43
C ILE A 51 17.42 24.11 19.36
N SER A 52 17.19 25.39 19.05
CA SER A 52 16.21 25.79 18.04
C SER A 52 16.57 25.22 16.66
N GLU A 53 17.84 25.33 16.26
CA GLU A 53 18.33 24.75 15.01
C GLU A 53 18.21 23.22 14.99
N ALA A 54 18.59 22.55 16.07
CA ALA A 54 18.47 21.10 16.17
C ALA A 54 17.01 20.63 16.12
N GLN A 55 16.08 21.39 16.70
CA GLN A 55 14.64 21.12 16.61
C GLN A 55 14.10 21.33 15.20
N ALA A 56 14.52 22.40 14.51
CA ALA A 56 14.13 22.65 13.13
C ALA A 56 14.59 21.50 12.21
N ILE A 57 15.86 21.09 12.32
CA ILE A 57 16.41 19.97 11.55
C ILE A 57 15.66 18.67 11.84
N LYS A 58 15.32 18.40 13.11
CA LYS A 58 14.53 17.21 13.47
C LYS A 58 13.13 17.24 12.85
N ALA A 59 12.47 18.39 12.83
CA ALA A 59 11.15 18.54 12.22
C ALA A 59 11.22 18.30 10.71
N ASP A 60 12.22 18.87 10.04
CA ASP A 60 12.44 18.66 8.60
C ASP A 60 12.74 17.19 8.28
N LEU A 61 13.58 16.54 9.09
CA LEU A 61 13.90 15.13 8.92
C LEU A 61 12.66 14.25 9.04
N ALA A 62 11.80 14.51 10.04
CA ALA A 62 10.53 13.81 10.21
C ALA A 62 9.59 14.02 9.00
N ALA A 63 9.55 15.22 8.43
CA ALA A 63 8.75 15.51 7.24
C ALA A 63 9.28 14.77 5.99
N VAL A 64 10.59 14.72 5.81
CA VAL A 64 11.22 13.97 4.71
C VAL A 64 11.00 12.48 4.88
N GLU A 65 11.17 11.94 6.09
CA GLU A 65 10.95 10.52 6.39
C GLU A 65 9.49 10.12 6.08
N ALA A 66 8.52 10.94 6.51
CA ALA A 66 7.12 10.73 6.17
C ALA A 66 6.87 10.74 4.65
N LYS A 67 7.53 11.64 3.90
CA LYS A 67 7.44 11.70 2.44
C LYS A 67 8.05 10.47 1.76
N VAL A 68 9.20 10.01 2.24
CA VAL A 68 9.86 8.80 1.75
C VAL A 68 8.98 7.58 2.01
N ASN A 69 8.47 7.42 3.23
CA ASN A 69 7.60 6.30 3.59
C ASN A 69 6.35 6.22 2.70
N ARG A 70 5.70 7.36 2.44
CA ARG A 70 4.55 7.44 1.52
C ARG A 70 4.95 7.06 0.09
N SER A 71 6.08 7.55 -0.39
CA SER A 71 6.57 7.29 -1.75
C SER A 71 6.92 5.82 -1.94
N THR A 72 7.58 5.20 -0.96
CA THR A 72 7.93 3.77 -0.97
C THR A 72 6.69 2.89 -0.93
N ALA A 73 5.70 3.23 -0.09
CA ALA A 73 4.43 2.52 -0.06
C ALA A 73 3.70 2.60 -1.41
N LEU A 74 3.69 3.80 -2.01
CA LEU A 74 3.10 4.02 -3.34
C LEU A 74 3.81 3.18 -4.41
N LEU A 75 5.16 3.22 -4.46
CA LEU A 75 5.95 2.42 -5.39
C LEU A 75 5.66 0.92 -5.24
N LYS A 76 5.56 0.42 -4.01
CA LYS A 76 5.21 -0.98 -3.76
C LYS A 76 3.81 -1.32 -4.31
N SER A 77 2.83 -0.45 -4.09
CA SER A 77 1.48 -0.62 -4.64
C SER A 77 1.47 -0.60 -6.16
N LEU A 78 2.18 0.33 -6.80
CA LEU A 78 2.26 0.42 -8.25
C LEU A 78 2.97 -0.79 -8.87
N SER A 79 4.03 -1.29 -8.22
CA SER A 79 4.72 -2.48 -8.70
C SER A 79 3.82 -3.72 -8.68
N ALA A 80 3.03 -3.90 -7.62
CA ALA A 80 2.04 -4.98 -7.55
C ALA A 80 0.94 -4.82 -8.62
N GLU A 81 0.48 -3.59 -8.86
CA GLU A 81 -0.50 -3.30 -9.90
C GLU A 81 0.05 -3.59 -11.31
N ARG A 82 1.31 -3.22 -11.57
CA ARG A 82 2.01 -3.51 -12.82
C ARG A 82 2.09 -5.01 -13.07
N GLU A 83 2.53 -5.80 -12.09
CA GLU A 83 2.62 -7.27 -12.21
C GLU A 83 1.24 -7.88 -12.52
N ARG A 84 0.18 -7.38 -11.85
CA ARG A 84 -1.19 -7.81 -12.13
C ARG A 84 -1.58 -7.51 -13.59
N TRP A 85 -1.34 -6.28 -14.05
CA TRP A 85 -1.66 -5.88 -15.43
C TRP A 85 -0.86 -6.66 -16.46
N GLU A 86 0.40 -6.96 -16.19
CA GLU A 86 1.25 -7.77 -17.06
C GLU A 86 0.70 -9.19 -17.21
N LYS A 87 0.34 -9.83 -16.09
CA LYS A 87 -0.34 -11.14 -16.09
C LYS A 87 -1.68 -11.11 -16.82
N THR A 88 -2.49 -10.08 -16.58
CA THR A 88 -3.77 -9.90 -17.27
C THR A 88 -3.58 -9.68 -18.77
N SER A 89 -2.58 -8.90 -19.18
CA SER A 89 -2.24 -8.66 -20.58
C SER A 89 -1.80 -9.94 -21.29
N GLU A 90 -0.99 -10.77 -20.63
CA GLU A 90 -0.58 -12.08 -21.16
C GLU A 90 -1.79 -13.00 -21.32
N THR A 91 -2.67 -13.04 -20.31
CA THR A 91 -3.92 -13.80 -20.37
C THR A 91 -4.79 -13.35 -21.54
N PHE A 92 -4.94 -12.03 -21.73
CA PHE A 92 -5.69 -11.47 -22.87
C PHE A 92 -5.07 -11.83 -24.21
N LYS A 93 -3.74 -11.82 -24.31
CA LYS A 93 -3.03 -12.21 -25.54
C LYS A 93 -3.31 -13.67 -25.91
N ASN A 94 -3.30 -14.56 -24.91
CA ASN A 94 -3.63 -15.97 -25.10
C ASN A 94 -5.11 -16.16 -25.47
N GLN A 95 -6.03 -15.42 -24.83
CA GLN A 95 -7.45 -15.45 -25.20
C GLN A 95 -7.68 -14.93 -26.63
N MET A 96 -6.94 -13.90 -27.05
CA MET A 96 -7.05 -13.33 -28.39
C MET A 96 -6.58 -14.31 -29.47
N SER A 97 -5.57 -15.15 -29.19
CA SER A 97 -5.12 -16.16 -30.16
C SER A 97 -6.13 -17.29 -30.35
N THR A 98 -6.96 -17.59 -29.34
CA THR A 98 -7.97 -18.67 -29.39
C THR A 98 -9.39 -18.19 -29.71
N ILE A 99 -9.63 -16.87 -29.75
CA ILE A 99 -10.99 -16.30 -29.80
C ILE A 99 -11.80 -16.79 -31.01
N ALA A 100 -11.17 -16.94 -32.17
CA ALA A 100 -11.85 -17.37 -33.38
C ALA A 100 -12.40 -18.81 -33.23
N GLY A 101 -11.58 -19.73 -32.72
CA GLY A 101 -11.99 -21.11 -32.48
C GLY A 101 -13.02 -21.22 -31.35
N ASP A 102 -12.82 -20.48 -30.26
CA ASP A 102 -13.75 -20.43 -29.12
C ASP A 102 -15.14 -19.93 -29.55
N CYS A 103 -15.19 -18.84 -30.34
CA CYS A 103 -16.43 -18.31 -30.89
C CYS A 103 -17.11 -19.31 -31.84
N LEU A 104 -16.34 -20.00 -32.70
CA LEU A 104 -16.91 -20.97 -33.63
C LEU A 104 -17.54 -22.16 -32.91
N LEU A 105 -16.83 -22.75 -31.93
CA LEU A 105 -17.35 -23.85 -31.11
C LEU A 105 -18.60 -23.43 -30.35
N SER A 106 -18.57 -22.24 -29.76
CA SER A 106 -19.68 -21.69 -28.99
C SER A 106 -20.91 -21.41 -29.86
N ALA A 107 -20.71 -20.88 -31.07
CA ALA A 107 -21.78 -20.64 -32.03
C ALA A 107 -22.37 -21.96 -32.55
N ALA A 108 -21.54 -22.94 -32.88
CA ALA A 108 -21.98 -24.27 -33.29
C ALA A 108 -22.78 -24.96 -32.18
N PHE A 109 -22.31 -24.85 -30.93
CA PHE A 109 -23.01 -25.36 -29.76
C PHE A 109 -24.40 -24.73 -29.61
N ILE A 110 -24.50 -23.39 -29.59
CA ILE A 110 -25.80 -22.73 -29.47
C ILE A 110 -26.72 -23.11 -30.63
N ALA A 111 -26.22 -23.18 -31.87
CA ALA A 111 -27.04 -23.42 -33.06
C ALA A 111 -27.57 -24.86 -33.18
N TYR A 112 -26.78 -25.87 -32.79
CA TYR A 112 -27.08 -27.28 -33.08
C TYR A 112 -27.30 -28.15 -31.84
N ALA A 113 -26.75 -27.80 -30.68
CA ALA A 113 -26.77 -28.69 -29.51
C ALA A 113 -28.14 -28.77 -28.80
N GLY A 114 -29.05 -27.82 -29.06
CA GLY A 114 -30.33 -27.71 -28.33
C GLY A 114 -31.29 -28.88 -28.46
N TYR A 115 -31.23 -29.63 -29.56
CA TYR A 115 -32.08 -30.81 -29.77
C TYR A 115 -31.50 -32.10 -29.19
N PHE A 116 -30.22 -32.08 -28.79
CA PHE A 116 -29.47 -33.28 -28.43
C PHE A 116 -29.37 -33.45 -26.91
N ASP A 117 -29.24 -34.71 -26.48
CA ASP A 117 -28.96 -35.06 -25.08
C ASP A 117 -27.50 -34.77 -24.71
N GLN A 118 -27.19 -34.85 -23.41
CA GLN A 118 -25.86 -34.50 -22.91
C GLN A 118 -24.73 -35.31 -23.58
N GLN A 119 -24.95 -36.61 -23.82
CA GLN A 119 -23.96 -37.48 -24.43
C GLN A 119 -23.67 -37.08 -25.89
N MET A 120 -24.72 -36.84 -26.68
CA MET A 120 -24.58 -36.46 -28.08
C MET A 120 -24.00 -35.04 -28.22
N ARG A 121 -24.31 -34.12 -27.31
CA ARG A 121 -23.65 -32.80 -27.25
C ARG A 121 -22.13 -32.92 -27.07
N GLN A 122 -21.67 -33.79 -26.16
CA GLN A 122 -20.24 -34.01 -25.95
C GLN A 122 -19.56 -34.65 -27.16
N ASN A 123 -20.23 -35.58 -27.82
CA ASN A 123 -19.73 -36.19 -29.06
C ASN A 123 -19.60 -35.14 -30.19
N LEU A 124 -20.60 -34.27 -30.36
CA LEU A 124 -20.56 -33.18 -31.35
C LEU A 124 -19.42 -32.21 -31.06
N PHE A 125 -19.28 -31.80 -29.79
CA PHE A 125 -18.22 -30.89 -29.37
C PHE A 125 -16.83 -31.47 -29.64
N THR A 126 -16.62 -32.76 -29.35
CA THR A 126 -15.37 -33.47 -29.61
C THR A 126 -15.07 -33.53 -31.12
N THR A 127 -16.10 -33.82 -31.93
CA THR A 127 -15.99 -33.87 -33.39
C THR A 127 -15.63 -32.50 -33.98
N TRP A 128 -16.30 -31.43 -33.55
CA TRP A 128 -15.99 -30.07 -33.99
C TRP A 128 -14.59 -29.62 -33.57
N SER A 129 -14.18 -29.97 -32.35
CA SER A 129 -12.82 -29.69 -31.86
C SER A 129 -11.77 -30.39 -32.72
N HIS A 130 -12.00 -31.65 -33.11
CA HIS A 130 -11.10 -32.37 -34.01
C HIS A 130 -11.02 -31.71 -35.40
N HIS A 131 -12.15 -31.26 -35.96
CA HIS A 131 -12.15 -30.51 -37.23
C HIS A 131 -11.38 -29.18 -37.13
N LEU A 132 -11.51 -28.45 -36.03
CA LEU A 132 -10.75 -27.23 -35.79
C LEU A 132 -9.23 -27.49 -35.72
N GLN A 133 -8.82 -28.59 -35.07
CA GLN A 133 -7.43 -29.01 -35.03
C GLN A 133 -6.90 -29.32 -36.44
N GLN A 134 -7.66 -30.06 -37.25
CA GLN A 134 -7.30 -30.35 -38.64
C GLN A 134 -7.19 -29.08 -39.51
N ALA A 135 -7.99 -28.06 -39.20
CA ALA A 135 -7.96 -26.77 -39.87
C ALA A 135 -6.88 -25.80 -39.35
N ASN A 136 -6.04 -26.22 -38.39
CA ASN A 136 -5.04 -25.38 -37.71
C ASN A 136 -5.63 -24.13 -37.05
N ILE A 137 -6.88 -24.19 -36.58
CA ILE A 137 -7.52 -23.10 -35.84
C ILE A 137 -7.27 -23.32 -34.36
N GLN A 138 -6.71 -22.31 -33.69
CA GLN A 138 -6.48 -22.35 -32.24
C GLN A 138 -7.79 -22.15 -31.47
N PHE A 139 -7.98 -22.94 -30.43
CA PHE A 139 -9.09 -22.86 -29.47
C PHE A 139 -8.62 -23.35 -28.10
N ARG A 140 -9.38 -23.04 -27.05
CA ARG A 140 -9.13 -23.58 -25.70
C ARG A 140 -9.71 -24.98 -25.57
N THR A 141 -8.84 -25.94 -25.26
CA THR A 141 -9.22 -27.36 -25.10
C THR A 141 -10.10 -27.62 -23.86
N ASP A 142 -10.01 -26.75 -22.87
CA ASP A 142 -10.69 -26.79 -21.57
C ASP A 142 -11.78 -25.72 -21.45
N ILE A 143 -12.34 -25.25 -22.57
CA ILE A 143 -13.35 -24.20 -22.55
C ILE A 143 -14.59 -24.63 -21.75
N ALA A 144 -14.74 -24.05 -20.56
CA ALA A 144 -15.95 -24.19 -19.76
C ALA A 144 -17.10 -23.47 -20.47
N ARG A 145 -17.87 -24.22 -21.28
CA ARG A 145 -18.94 -23.69 -22.14
C ARG A 145 -19.95 -22.84 -21.36
N THR A 146 -20.34 -23.32 -20.19
CA THR A 146 -21.28 -22.65 -19.29
C THR A 146 -20.73 -21.30 -18.84
N GLU A 147 -19.45 -21.23 -18.46
CA GLU A 147 -18.80 -19.99 -18.03
C GLU A 147 -18.51 -19.04 -19.20
N TYR A 148 -18.21 -19.57 -20.38
CA TYR A 148 -17.94 -18.75 -21.56
C TYR A 148 -19.21 -18.12 -22.13
N LEU A 149 -20.34 -18.82 -22.04
CA LEU A 149 -21.62 -18.37 -22.60
C LEU A 149 -22.54 -17.69 -21.56
N SER A 150 -22.21 -17.71 -20.28
CA SER A 150 -22.99 -17.04 -19.22
C SER A 150 -22.13 -16.35 -18.18
N ASN A 151 -22.66 -15.29 -17.60
CA ASN A 151 -22.00 -14.59 -16.51
C ASN A 151 -22.44 -15.17 -15.16
N ALA A 152 -21.61 -15.05 -14.12
CA ALA A 152 -21.92 -15.59 -12.79
C ALA A 152 -23.25 -15.05 -12.23
N ASP A 153 -23.54 -13.77 -12.44
CA ASP A 153 -24.81 -13.16 -12.03
C ASP A 153 -26.03 -13.82 -12.71
N GLU A 154 -25.92 -14.20 -13.98
CA GLU A 154 -27.00 -14.86 -14.72
C GLU A 154 -27.29 -16.25 -14.15
N ARG A 155 -26.23 -17.02 -13.87
CA ARG A 155 -26.35 -18.35 -13.26
C ARG A 155 -26.96 -18.27 -11.87
N LEU A 156 -26.56 -17.29 -11.06
CA LEU A 156 -27.13 -17.05 -9.74
C LEU A 156 -28.63 -16.72 -9.83
N ARG A 157 -29.05 -15.91 -10.80
CA ARG A 157 -30.48 -15.59 -11.02
C ARG A 157 -31.28 -16.83 -11.41
N TRP A 158 -30.73 -17.69 -12.27
CA TRP A 158 -31.40 -18.94 -12.63
C TRP A 158 -31.55 -19.88 -11.45
N GLN A 159 -30.51 -20.02 -10.63
CA GLN A 159 -30.57 -20.81 -9.38
C GLN A 159 -31.59 -20.24 -8.39
N ALA A 160 -31.66 -18.91 -8.24
CA ALA A 160 -32.68 -18.25 -7.44
C ALA A 160 -34.11 -18.48 -7.98
N SER A 161 -34.23 -18.78 -9.28
CA SER A 161 -35.50 -19.13 -9.95
C SER A 161 -35.76 -20.65 -9.97
N SER A 162 -35.10 -21.40 -9.07
CA SER A 162 -35.21 -22.86 -8.93
C SER A 162 -34.67 -23.68 -10.11
N LEU A 163 -33.81 -23.11 -10.96
CA LEU A 163 -33.06 -23.91 -11.94
C LEU A 163 -32.03 -24.78 -11.19
N PRO A 164 -31.99 -26.11 -11.41
CA PRO A 164 -30.95 -26.95 -10.84
C PRO A 164 -29.56 -26.51 -11.33
N ALA A 165 -28.55 -26.69 -10.47
CA ALA A 165 -27.18 -26.23 -10.70
C ALA A 165 -26.33 -27.19 -11.54
N ASP A 166 -26.96 -28.12 -12.27
CA ASP A 166 -26.28 -29.05 -13.17
C ASP A 166 -25.95 -28.38 -14.51
N ASP A 167 -24.94 -28.94 -15.17
CA ASP A 167 -24.45 -28.43 -16.45
C ASP A 167 -25.53 -28.51 -17.54
N LEU A 168 -26.36 -29.55 -17.55
CA LEU A 168 -27.40 -29.72 -18.57
C LEU A 168 -28.47 -28.64 -18.46
N CYS A 169 -29.01 -28.39 -17.26
CA CYS A 169 -29.98 -27.30 -17.06
C CYS A 169 -29.37 -25.93 -17.35
N THR A 170 -28.12 -25.70 -16.96
CA THR A 170 -27.41 -24.45 -17.23
C THR A 170 -27.19 -24.24 -18.73
N GLU A 171 -26.75 -25.27 -19.46
CA GLU A 171 -26.61 -25.24 -20.93
C GLU A 171 -27.95 -24.96 -21.61
N ASN A 172 -29.04 -25.60 -21.16
CA ASN A 172 -30.38 -25.37 -21.69
C ASN A 172 -30.86 -23.92 -21.44
N ALA A 173 -30.62 -23.38 -20.25
CA ALA A 173 -30.95 -21.99 -19.93
C ALA A 173 -30.16 -20.99 -20.80
N ILE A 174 -28.88 -21.27 -21.04
CA ILE A 174 -28.03 -20.49 -21.96
C ILE A 174 -28.61 -20.51 -23.38
N MET A 175 -28.97 -21.70 -23.88
CA MET A 175 -29.57 -21.84 -25.21
C MET A 175 -30.88 -21.07 -25.30
N LEU A 176 -31.82 -21.29 -24.38
CA LEU A 176 -33.11 -20.58 -24.36
C LEU A 176 -32.95 -19.05 -24.35
N LYS A 177 -31.95 -18.54 -23.64
CA LYS A 177 -31.68 -17.10 -23.58
C LYS A 177 -31.06 -16.55 -24.87
N ARG A 178 -30.13 -17.30 -25.49
CA ARG A 178 -29.34 -16.82 -26.63
C ARG A 178 -29.90 -17.23 -28.00
N PHE A 179 -30.86 -18.16 -28.05
CA PHE A 179 -31.51 -18.57 -29.30
C PHE A 179 -32.44 -17.46 -29.80
N ASN A 180 -32.22 -16.99 -31.02
CA ASN A 180 -32.98 -15.88 -31.62
C ASN A 180 -34.21 -16.36 -32.42
N ARG A 181 -34.60 -17.64 -32.28
CA ARG A 181 -35.82 -18.22 -32.86
C ARG A 181 -36.65 -18.82 -31.74
N TYR A 182 -37.97 -18.64 -31.81
CA TYR A 182 -38.89 -19.32 -30.90
C TYR A 182 -38.67 -20.84 -30.98
N ILE A 183 -38.19 -21.43 -29.89
CA ILE A 183 -38.04 -22.88 -29.76
C ILE A 183 -39.44 -23.43 -29.47
N LEU A 184 -39.94 -24.31 -30.35
CA LEU A 184 -41.08 -25.16 -30.03
C LEU A 184 -40.64 -26.15 -28.94
N SER A 185 -41.08 -25.94 -27.71
CA SER A 185 -40.87 -26.89 -26.63
C SER A 185 -41.68 -28.15 -26.93
N ILE A 186 -41.02 -29.25 -27.26
CA ILE A 186 -41.65 -30.58 -27.20
C ILE A 186 -41.35 -31.10 -25.80
N GLN A 187 -42.40 -31.17 -24.99
CA GLN A 187 -42.41 -31.85 -23.67
C GLN A 187 -42.12 -33.35 -23.83
#